data_AF-A0A485LKV8-F1
#
_entry.id   AF-A0A485LKV8-F1
#
_cell.length_a   1.000
_cell.length_b   1.000
_cell.length_c   1.000
_cell.angle_alpha   90.00
_cell.angle_beta   90.00
_cell.angle_gamma   90.00
#
_symmetry.space_group_name_H-M   'P 1'
#
loop_
_entity.id
_entity.type
_entity.pdbx_description
1 polymer ?
#
loop_
_entity_poly.entity_id
_entity_poly.type
_entity_poly.pdbx_seq_one_letter_code
_entity_poly.pdbx_strand_id
1 'polypeptide(L)'
;MPRGYCIERLSDGDVQVVVKVVSPLWAIAIQLLVPFIFIIVGFYVLATNHSGVALVIGIVFPCAGLSVLLIGVRMLRAYRRGCMATYTINDSTWTVHMLSLVPWNGLVLHSTYLLSRMGPFEGLTQTTTTTTTDSNGHQSTSSATVHYATFSYDGAQVKSFGSACYSEVVSFVADVLPFLPPHMRV
;
A
#
# COMPACT_ATOMS: atom_id res chain seq x y z
N MET A 1 -8.51 -15.14 11.82
CA MET A 1 -8.56 -13.93 10.98
C MET A 1 -8.18 -14.33 9.57
N PRO A 2 -8.86 -13.83 8.51
CA PRO A 2 -8.45 -14.08 7.13
C PRO A 2 -7.06 -13.48 6.89
N ARG A 3 -6.17 -14.25 6.24
CA ARG A 3 -4.82 -13.80 5.89
C ARG A 3 -4.90 -12.73 4.78
N GLY A 4 -4.14 -11.65 4.89
CA GLY A 4 -4.00 -10.64 3.83
C GLY A 4 -3.10 -11.11 2.67
N TYR A 5 -2.79 -12.40 2.58
CA TYR A 5 -2.00 -12.97 1.50
C TYR A 5 -2.46 -14.39 1.18
N CYS A 6 -2.10 -14.84 -0.01
CA CYS A 6 -2.31 -16.19 -0.52
C CYS A 6 -0.98 -16.71 -1.07
N ILE A 7 -0.71 -18.00 -0.90
CA ILE A 7 0.47 -18.66 -1.47
C ILE A 7 -0.06 -19.63 -2.51
N GLU A 8 0.36 -19.43 -3.76
CA GLU A 8 0.03 -20.25 -4.91
C GLU A 8 1.32 -20.90 -5.40
N ARG A 9 1.32 -22.23 -5.56
CA ARG A 9 2.42 -22.92 -6.24
C ARG A 9 2.16 -22.86 -7.74
N LEU A 10 3.17 -22.41 -8.48
CA LEU A 10 3.15 -22.42 -9.93
C LEU A 10 3.47 -23.83 -10.44
N SER A 11 3.07 -24.11 -11.67
CA SER A 11 3.23 -25.42 -12.32
C SER A 11 4.68 -25.88 -12.43
N ASP A 12 5.62 -24.94 -12.38
CA ASP A 12 7.03 -25.17 -12.69
C ASP A 12 7.86 -25.46 -11.43
N GLY A 13 7.22 -25.57 -10.27
CA GLY A 13 7.87 -25.74 -8.96
C GLY A 13 8.09 -24.42 -8.21
N ASP A 14 8.01 -23.30 -8.93
CA ASP A 14 8.09 -21.95 -8.37
C ASP A 14 6.96 -21.66 -7.37
N VAL A 15 7.27 -20.84 -6.37
CA VAL A 15 6.32 -20.44 -5.33
C VAL A 15 5.98 -18.98 -5.52
N GLN A 16 4.71 -18.70 -5.78
CA GLN A 16 4.19 -17.35 -5.89
C GLN A 16 3.40 -16.98 -4.64
N VAL A 17 3.86 -15.95 -3.94
CA VAL A 17 3.17 -15.38 -2.78
C VAL A 17 2.48 -14.10 -3.23
N VAL A 18 1.16 -14.12 -3.22
CA VAL A 18 0.31 -13.01 -3.62
C VAL A 18 -0.22 -12.30 -2.38
N VAL A 19 0.27 -11.08 -2.12
CA VAL A 19 -0.24 -10.25 -1.03
C VAL A 19 -1.44 -9.44 -1.52
N LYS A 20 -2.57 -9.68 -0.88
CA LYS A 20 -3.85 -9.05 -1.20
C LYS A 20 -4.11 -7.90 -0.25
N VAL A 21 -4.47 -6.74 -0.80
CA VAL A 21 -4.95 -5.66 0.07
C VAL A 21 -6.33 -6.03 0.57
N VAL A 22 -6.48 -6.15 1.90
CA VAL A 22 -7.81 -6.04 2.51
C VAL A 22 -8.26 -4.61 2.27
N SER A 23 -9.10 -4.39 1.25
CA SER A 23 -9.50 -3.05 0.88
C SER A 23 -10.18 -2.38 2.08
N PRO A 24 -9.69 -1.22 2.55
CA PRO A 24 -10.45 -0.44 3.50
C PRO A 24 -11.69 0.09 2.77
N LEU A 25 -12.84 -0.57 2.95
CA LEU A 25 -14.14 -0.13 2.43
C LEU A 25 -14.42 1.33 2.79
N TRP A 26 -13.89 1.79 3.94
CA TRP A 26 -13.95 3.18 4.38
C TRP A 26 -13.19 4.14 3.47
N ALA A 27 -12.02 3.77 2.92
CA ALA A 27 -11.26 4.64 2.02
C ALA A 27 -11.98 4.79 0.67
N ILE A 28 -12.60 3.70 0.19
CA ILE A 28 -13.44 3.69 -1.01
C ILE A 28 -14.66 4.60 -0.81
N ALA A 29 -15.30 4.52 0.36
CA ALA A 29 -16.44 5.36 0.70
C ALA A 29 -16.07 6.86 0.71
N ILE A 30 -14.93 7.22 1.32
CA ILE A 30 -14.45 8.62 1.36
C ILE A 30 -14.10 9.12 -0.05
N GLN A 31 -13.43 8.29 -0.87
CA GLN A 31 -13.04 8.65 -2.24
C GLN A 31 -14.22 8.83 -3.20
N LEU A 32 -15.40 8.27 -2.89
CA LEU A 32 -16.62 8.50 -3.66
C LEU A 32 -17.43 9.68 -3.10
N LEU A 33 -17.48 9.82 -1.77
CA LEU A 33 -18.32 10.81 -1.10
C LEU A 33 -17.79 12.24 -1.26
N VAL A 34 -16.47 12.45 -1.13
CA VAL A 34 -15.86 13.78 -1.27
C VAL A 34 -16.10 14.39 -2.66
N PRO A 35 -15.74 13.75 -3.79
CA PRO A 35 -15.97 14.34 -5.11
C PRO A 35 -17.45 14.53 -5.44
N PHE A 36 -18.33 13.66 -4.93
CA PHE A 36 -19.77 13.79 -5.12
C PHE A 36 -20.31 15.07 -4.47
N ILE A 37 -19.82 15.42 -3.28
CA ILE A 37 -20.15 16.69 -2.61
C ILE A 37 -19.66 17.88 -3.44
N PHE A 38 -18.43 17.84 -3.95
CA PHE A 38 -17.90 18.92 -4.81
C PHE A 38 -18.73 19.13 -6.07
N ILE A 39 -19.20 18.04 -6.70
CA ILE A 39 -20.06 18.09 -7.88
C ILE A 39 -21.43 18.71 -7.54
N ILE A 40 -22.09 18.24 -6.47
CA ILE A 40 -23.41 18.75 -6.05
C ILE A 40 -23.34 20.23 -5.67
N VAL A 41 -22.35 20.62 -4.87
CA VAL A 41 -22.18 22.02 -4.46
C VAL A 41 -21.91 22.92 -5.66
N GLY A 42 -21.09 22.47 -6.62
CA GLY A 42 -20.84 23.20 -7.86
C GLY A 42 -22.11 23.43 -8.68
N PHE A 43 -22.91 22.38 -8.91
CA PHE A 43 -24.18 22.51 -9.63
C PHE A 43 -25.22 23.35 -8.88
N TYR A 44 -25.27 23.26 -7.55
CA TYR A 44 -26.17 24.06 -6.72
C TYR A 44 -25.85 25.56 -6.81
N VAL A 45 -24.56 25.94 -6.76
CA VAL A 45 -24.13 27.34 -6.93
C VAL A 45 -24.47 27.87 -8.31
N LEU A 46 -24.32 27.05 -9.36
CA LEU A 46 -24.69 27.41 -10.73
C LEU A 46 -26.21 27.60 -10.90
N ALA A 47 -27.01 26.78 -10.21
CA ALA A 47 -28.47 26.85 -10.26
C ALA A 47 -29.07 28.03 -9.48
N THR A 48 -28.36 28.52 -8.46
CA THR A 48 -28.87 29.57 -7.55
C THR A 48 -28.29 30.96 -7.80
N ASN A 49 -27.17 31.07 -8.54
CA ASN A 49 -26.49 32.34 -8.78
C ASN A 49 -26.00 32.46 -10.23
N HIS A 50 -26.32 33.59 -10.88
CA HIS A 50 -25.89 33.90 -12.25
C HIS A 50 -24.78 34.95 -12.33
N SER A 51 -24.10 35.24 -11.21
CA SER A 51 -22.94 36.12 -11.21
C SER A 51 -21.75 35.46 -11.90
N GLY A 52 -20.87 36.25 -12.52
CA GLY A 52 -19.69 35.72 -13.22
C GLY A 52 -18.79 34.84 -12.33
N VAL A 53 -18.70 35.17 -11.04
CA VAL A 53 -17.95 34.38 -10.04
C VAL A 53 -18.65 33.04 -9.73
N ALA A 54 -19.97 33.02 -9.66
CA ALA A 54 -20.74 31.79 -9.47
C ALA A 54 -20.64 30.85 -10.68
N LEU A 55 -20.50 31.41 -11.89
CA LEU A 55 -20.26 30.65 -13.12
C LEU A 55 -18.90 29.95 -13.11
N VAL A 56 -17.85 30.64 -12.64
CA VAL A 56 -16.51 30.07 -12.48
C VAL A 56 -16.52 28.95 -11.42
N ILE A 57 -17.13 29.19 -10.26
CA ILE A 57 -17.23 28.18 -9.19
C ILE A 57 -18.05 26.97 -9.66
N GLY A 58 -19.17 27.21 -10.34
CA GLY A 58 -20.08 26.19 -10.84
C GLY A 58 -19.51 25.31 -11.95
N ILE A 59 -18.41 25.71 -12.59
CA ILE A 59 -17.69 24.88 -13.58
C ILE A 59 -16.45 24.23 -12.97
N VAL A 60 -15.66 24.98 -12.19
CA VAL A 60 -14.38 24.50 -11.63
C VAL A 60 -14.61 23.39 -10.59
N PHE A 61 -15.62 23.52 -9.72
CA PHE A 61 -15.89 22.53 -8.68
C PHE A 61 -16.34 21.16 -9.23
N PRO A 62 -17.26 21.09 -10.22
CA PRO A 62 -17.61 19.83 -10.86
C PRO A 62 -16.46 19.21 -11.63
N CYS A 63 -15.64 20.00 -12.33
CA CYS A 63 -14.45 19.50 -13.03
C CYS A 63 -13.41 18.92 -12.05
N ALA A 64 -13.17 19.58 -10.91
CA ALA A 64 -12.29 19.09 -9.87
C ALA A 64 -12.85 17.79 -9.24
N GLY A 65 -14.14 17.76 -8.93
CA GLY A 65 -14.82 16.57 -8.41
C GLY A 65 -14.74 15.38 -9.38
N LEU A 66 -14.97 15.60 -10.68
CA LEU A 66 -14.82 14.57 -11.73
C LEU A 66 -13.38 14.05 -11.83
N SER A 67 -12.39 14.95 -11.73
CA SER A 67 -10.97 14.57 -11.77
C SER A 67 -10.60 13.68 -10.58
N VAL A 68 -11.05 14.05 -9.38
CA VAL A 68 -10.87 13.23 -8.15
C VAL A 68 -11.61 11.90 -8.26
N LEU A 69 -12.83 11.87 -8.83
CA LEU A 69 -13.60 10.66 -9.04
C LEU A 69 -12.87 9.70 -10.00
N LEU A 70 -12.33 10.20 -11.11
CA LEU A 70 -11.57 9.41 -12.08
C LEU A 70 -10.31 8.80 -11.44
N ILE A 71 -9.60 9.57 -10.61
CA ILE A 71 -8.46 9.08 -9.83
C ILE A 71 -8.91 8.00 -8.84
N GLY A 72 -9.99 8.24 -8.10
CA GLY A 72 -10.57 7.28 -7.16
C GLY A 72 -11.00 5.97 -7.83
N VAL A 73 -11.60 6.03 -9.02
CA VAL A 73 -11.98 4.83 -9.79
C VAL A 73 -10.74 4.07 -10.30
N ARG A 74 -9.67 4.77 -10.71
CA ARG A 74 -8.40 4.12 -11.09
C ARG A 74 -7.75 3.43 -9.89
N MET A 75 -7.71 4.09 -8.74
CA MET A 75 -7.28 3.48 -7.48
C MET A 75 -8.15 2.26 -7.15
N LEU A 76 -9.48 2.39 -7.23
CA LEU A 76 -10.42 1.31 -6.93
C LEU A 76 -10.24 0.12 -7.88
N ARG A 77 -9.93 0.34 -9.16
CA ARG A 77 -9.58 -0.73 -10.10
C ARG A 77 -8.25 -1.39 -9.74
N ALA A 78 -7.26 -0.63 -9.30
CA ALA A 78 -6.00 -1.17 -8.80
C ALA A 78 -6.21 -2.01 -7.51
N TYR A 79 -7.03 -1.51 -6.57
CA TYR A 79 -7.47 -2.25 -5.38
C TYR A 79 -8.29 -3.51 -5.73
N ARG A 80 -9.23 -3.43 -6.67
CA ARG A 80 -10.06 -4.58 -7.11
C ARG A 80 -9.27 -5.65 -7.85
N ARG A 81 -8.16 -5.29 -8.51
CA ARG A 81 -7.21 -6.28 -9.06
C ARG A 81 -6.48 -7.07 -7.98
N GLY A 82 -6.65 -6.70 -6.70
CA GLY A 82 -6.51 -7.61 -5.58
C GLY A 82 -5.10 -7.94 -5.16
N CYS A 83 -4.06 -7.47 -5.86
CA CYS A 83 -2.66 -7.76 -5.54
C CYS A 83 -1.87 -6.45 -5.42
N MET A 84 -1.36 -6.15 -4.22
CA MET A 84 -0.45 -5.01 -4.04
C MET A 84 0.99 -5.41 -4.33
N ALA A 85 1.35 -6.64 -3.96
CA ALA A 85 2.66 -7.20 -4.19
C ALA A 85 2.53 -8.68 -4.53
N THR A 86 3.31 -9.09 -5.51
CA THR A 86 3.51 -10.48 -5.86
C THR A 86 4.99 -10.78 -5.64
N TYR A 87 5.27 -11.77 -4.80
CA TYR A 87 6.61 -12.32 -4.64
C TYR A 87 6.67 -13.64 -5.39
N THR A 88 7.67 -13.81 -6.24
CA THR A 88 7.92 -15.12 -6.86
C THR A 88 9.29 -15.59 -6.40
N ILE A 89 9.30 -16.74 -5.75
CA ILE A 89 10.48 -17.40 -5.21
C ILE A 89 10.73 -18.61 -6.11
N ASN A 90 11.87 -18.60 -6.79
CA ASN A 90 12.42 -19.71 -7.56
C ASN A 90 13.70 -20.19 -6.85
N ASP A 91 14.34 -21.25 -7.32
CA ASP A 91 15.54 -21.88 -6.77
C ASP A 91 16.72 -20.92 -6.53
N SER A 92 16.82 -19.83 -7.31
CA SER A 92 17.96 -18.90 -7.25
C SER A 92 17.59 -17.44 -6.99
N THR A 93 16.32 -17.08 -7.14
CA THR A 93 15.89 -15.68 -7.12
C THR A 93 14.61 -15.47 -6.32
N TRP A 94 14.58 -14.35 -5.59
CA TRP A 94 13.37 -13.74 -5.07
C TRP A 94 13.02 -12.52 -5.92
N THR A 95 11.90 -12.57 -6.62
CA THR A 95 11.38 -11.43 -7.39
C THR A 95 10.22 -10.77 -6.67
N VAL A 96 10.22 -9.45 -6.63
CA VAL A 96 9.18 -8.61 -6.05
C VAL A 96 8.55 -7.81 -7.17
N HIS A 97 7.23 -7.91 -7.30
CA HIS A 97 6.45 -7.07 -8.19
C HIS A 97 5.39 -6.34 -7.37
N MET A 98 5.63 -5.07 -7.06
CA MET A 98 4.71 -4.25 -6.27
C MET A 98 4.03 -3.21 -7.16
N LEU A 99 2.70 -3.17 -7.10
CA LEU A 99 1.89 -2.15 -7.73
C LEU A 99 1.72 -0.99 -6.73
N SER A 100 2.38 0.14 -6.99
CA SER A 100 2.17 1.35 -6.21
C SER A 100 0.77 1.90 -6.46
N LEU A 101 0.06 2.23 -5.37
CA LEU A 101 -1.25 2.90 -5.41
C LEU A 101 -1.12 4.43 -5.43
N VAL A 102 0.08 4.97 -5.63
CA VAL A 102 0.26 6.41 -5.76
C VAL A 102 -0.47 6.88 -7.03
N PRO A 103 -1.44 7.81 -6.91
CA PRO A 103 -2.41 8.12 -7.96
C PRO A 103 -1.81 8.73 -9.23
N TRP A 104 -0.59 9.26 -9.15
CA TRP A 104 0.00 10.04 -10.23
C TRP A 104 0.93 9.23 -11.15
N ASN A 105 1.59 8.21 -10.60
CA ASN A 105 2.50 7.34 -11.33
C ASN A 105 2.17 5.93 -10.88
N GLY A 106 1.56 5.12 -11.76
CA GLY A 106 1.39 3.68 -11.54
C GLY A 106 2.75 2.98 -11.55
N LEU A 107 3.61 3.34 -10.60
CA LEU A 107 4.97 2.90 -10.46
C LEU A 107 4.90 1.44 -10.05
N VAL A 108 5.14 0.59 -11.04
CA VAL A 108 5.40 -0.81 -10.81
C VAL A 108 6.83 -0.88 -10.31
N LEU A 109 7.00 -1.22 -9.02
CA LEU A 109 8.31 -1.54 -8.50
C LEU A 109 8.58 -3.00 -8.82
N HIS A 110 9.60 -3.24 -9.64
CA HIS A 110 10.08 -4.57 -9.96
C HIS A 110 11.52 -4.71 -9.47
N SER A 111 11.73 -5.61 -8.51
CA SER A 111 13.04 -5.88 -7.92
C SER A 111 13.32 -7.37 -7.96
N THR A 112 14.54 -7.75 -8.33
CA THR A 112 15.00 -9.14 -8.31
C THR A 112 16.21 -9.26 -7.42
N TYR A 113 16.16 -10.18 -6.46
CA TYR A 113 17.23 -10.45 -5.50
C TYR A 113 17.73 -11.87 -5.70
N LEU A 114 19.06 -12.04 -5.73
CA LEU A 114 19.69 -13.36 -5.73
C LEU A 114 19.62 -13.95 -4.33
N LEU A 115 19.04 -15.13 -4.18
CA LEU A 115 18.88 -15.80 -2.88
C LEU A 115 20.23 -16.08 -2.20
N SER A 116 21.30 -16.31 -2.99
CA SER A 116 22.65 -16.54 -2.48
C SER A 116 23.28 -15.33 -1.77
N ARG A 117 22.74 -14.12 -1.99
CA ARG A 117 23.21 -12.87 -1.38
C ARG A 117 22.26 -12.36 -0.30
N MET A 118 21.12 -13.03 -0.11
CA MET A 118 20.16 -12.69 0.92
C MET A 118 20.59 -13.33 2.24
N GLY A 119 20.50 -12.55 3.31
CA GLY A 119 20.64 -13.05 4.68
C GLY A 119 19.32 -13.58 5.25
N PRO A 120 19.25 -13.76 6.57
CA PRO A 120 18.10 -14.33 7.26
C PRO A 120 16.79 -13.60 6.94
N PHE A 121 15.71 -14.35 6.77
CA PHE A 121 14.36 -13.81 6.58
C PHE A 121 13.59 -13.82 7.89
N GLU A 122 13.28 -12.64 8.41
CA GLU A 122 12.75 -12.47 9.76
C GLU A 122 11.67 -11.38 9.87
N GLY A 123 10.94 -11.39 10.98
CA GLY A 123 10.01 -10.31 11.32
C GLY A 123 10.73 -9.16 12.02
N LEU A 124 10.62 -7.94 11.49
CA LEU A 124 11.14 -6.72 12.09
C LEU A 124 10.00 -5.89 12.69
N THR A 125 10.18 -5.48 13.95
CA THR A 125 9.32 -4.47 14.59
C THR A 125 10.08 -3.16 14.70
N GLN A 126 9.56 -2.10 14.10
CA GLN A 126 10.15 -0.77 14.16
C GLN A 126 9.17 0.19 14.83
N THR A 127 9.59 0.77 15.95
CA THR A 127 8.85 1.84 16.64
C THR A 127 9.51 3.16 16.33
N THR A 128 8.76 4.08 15.74
CA THR A 128 9.20 5.46 15.49
C THR A 128 8.48 6.39 16.44
N THR A 129 9.25 7.10 17.26
CA THR A 129 8.75 8.10 18.19
C THR A 129 9.03 9.48 17.62
N THR A 130 7.99 10.29 17.46
CA THR A 130 8.09 11.68 17.01
C THR A 130 7.61 12.59 18.12
N THR A 131 8.51 13.45 18.60
CA THR A 131 8.18 14.49 19.58
C THR A 131 8.04 15.81 18.85
N THR A 132 6.85 16.40 18.91
CA THR A 132 6.57 17.74 18.38
C THR A 132 6.39 18.70 19.54
N THR A 133 7.06 19.85 19.48
CA THR A 133 6.86 20.92 20.46
C THR A 133 6.03 22.02 19.80
N ASP A 134 4.93 22.42 20.44
CA ASP A 134 4.12 23.54 19.95
C ASP A 134 4.80 24.90 20.22
N SER A 135 4.20 25.98 19.70
CA SER A 135 4.71 27.34 19.90
C SER A 135 4.68 27.82 21.36
N ASN A 136 3.94 27.11 22.23
CA ASN A 136 3.78 27.44 23.65
C ASN A 136 4.73 26.60 24.53
N GLY A 137 5.58 25.77 23.93
CA GLY A 137 6.52 24.89 24.64
C GLY A 137 5.92 23.56 25.11
N HIS A 138 4.66 23.24 24.77
CA HIS A 138 4.10 21.93 25.08
C HIS A 138 4.66 20.88 24.14
N GLN A 139 5.16 19.79 24.72
CA GLN A 139 5.64 18.64 23.97
C GLN A 139 4.52 17.61 23.83
N SER A 140 4.25 17.21 22.59
CA SER A 140 3.43 16.05 22.27
C SER A 140 4.32 14.97 21.69
N THR A 141 4.28 13.79 22.31
CA THR A 141 5.02 12.61 21.83
C THR A 141 4.02 11.66 21.19
N SER A 142 4.26 11.33 19.93
CA SER A 142 3.52 10.31 19.21
C SER A 142 4.44 9.15 18.86
N SER A 143 3.96 7.92 19.04
CA SER A 143 4.72 6.72 18.68
C SER A 143 3.93 5.89 17.69
N ALA A 144 4.58 5.49 16.61
CA ALA A 144 4.03 4.57 15.61
C ALA A 144 4.89 3.30 15.59
N THR A 145 4.28 2.16 15.90
CA THR A 145 4.91 0.85 15.76
C THR A 145 4.45 0.22 14.46
N VAL A 146 5.40 -0.24 13.66
CA VAL A 146 5.13 -0.93 12.40
C VAL A 146 5.90 -2.25 12.36
N HIS A 147 5.24 -3.31 11.90
CA HIS A 147 5.83 -4.62 11.73
C HIS A 147 6.02 -4.94 10.24
N TYR A 148 7.15 -5.53 9.89
CA TYR A 148 7.55 -5.88 8.52
C TYR A 148 8.15 -7.28 8.48
N ALA A 149 8.05 -7.96 7.35
CA ALA A 149 8.96 -9.07 7.04
C ALA A 149 10.19 -8.52 6.29
N THR A 150 11.39 -8.90 6.69
CA THR A 150 12.65 -8.32 6.20
C THR A 150 13.71 -9.38 5.92
N PHE A 151 14.66 -9.02 5.06
CA PHE A 151 15.93 -9.73 4.89
C PHE A 151 17.08 -8.73 4.72
N SER A 152 18.32 -9.17 4.88
CA SER A 152 19.49 -8.40 4.46
C SER A 152 19.90 -8.77 3.04
N TYR A 153 20.40 -7.82 2.26
CA TYR A 153 20.91 -8.01 0.91
C TYR A 153 22.12 -7.10 0.69
N ASP A 154 23.30 -7.68 0.43
CA ASP A 154 24.56 -6.93 0.26
C ASP A 154 24.82 -5.91 1.42
N GLY A 155 24.43 -6.27 2.65
CA GLY A 155 24.57 -5.44 3.85
C GLY A 155 23.45 -4.41 4.09
N ALA A 156 22.51 -4.26 3.15
CA ALA A 156 21.34 -3.40 3.31
C ALA A 156 20.10 -4.19 3.77
N GLN A 157 19.28 -3.60 4.63
CA GLN A 157 18.03 -4.22 5.07
C GLN A 157 16.90 -3.92 4.06
N VAL A 158 16.30 -4.98 3.51
CA VAL A 158 15.20 -4.90 2.55
C VAL A 158 13.90 -5.28 3.23
N LYS A 159 12.95 -4.34 3.24
CA LYS A 159 11.60 -4.54 3.79
C LYS A 159 10.72 -5.14 2.70
N SER A 160 10.33 -6.40 2.88
CA SER A 160 9.61 -7.17 1.86
C SER A 160 8.11 -6.92 1.91
N PHE A 161 7.51 -6.65 3.07
CA PHE A 161 6.08 -6.47 3.26
C PHE A 161 5.73 -5.00 3.60
N GLY A 162 4.51 -4.56 3.27
CA GLY A 162 3.96 -3.29 3.75
C GLY A 162 3.80 -3.27 5.28
N SER A 163 3.25 -2.19 5.84
CA SER A 163 2.87 -2.18 7.26
C SER A 163 1.79 -3.25 7.54
N ALA A 164 2.03 -4.20 8.44
CA ALA A 164 1.05 -5.21 8.87
C ALA A 164 0.95 -5.34 10.40
N CYS A 165 -0.11 -6.00 10.86
CA CYS A 165 -0.20 -6.43 12.25
C CYS A 165 0.89 -7.49 12.55
N TYR A 166 1.41 -7.49 13.78
CA TYR A 166 2.46 -8.43 14.20
C TYR A 166 2.11 -9.90 13.90
N SER A 167 0.89 -10.33 14.21
CA SER A 167 0.42 -11.70 13.98
C SER A 167 0.41 -12.09 12.50
N GLU A 168 0.18 -11.13 11.60
CA GLU A 168 0.20 -11.35 10.16
C GLU A 168 1.64 -11.51 9.64
N VAL A 169 2.56 -10.67 10.13
CA VAL A 169 4.00 -10.79 9.81
C VAL A 169 4.56 -12.12 10.29
N VAL A 170 4.28 -12.52 11.53
CA VAL A 170 4.73 -13.81 12.07
C VAL A 170 4.19 -14.97 11.23
N SER A 171 2.90 -14.94 10.89
CA SER A 171 2.28 -15.98 10.05
C SER A 171 2.92 -16.01 8.66
N PHE A 172 3.15 -14.84 8.07
CA PHE A 172 3.74 -14.70 6.74
C PHE A 172 5.17 -15.26 6.70
N VAL A 173 6.02 -14.89 7.67
CA VAL A 173 7.38 -15.42 7.77
C VAL A 173 7.34 -16.94 7.91
N ALA A 174 6.53 -17.46 8.83
CA ALA A 174 6.40 -18.90 9.04
C ALA A 174 5.93 -19.66 7.78
N ASP A 175 5.00 -19.09 7.02
CA ASP A 175 4.49 -19.70 5.80
C ASP A 175 5.50 -19.64 4.62
N VAL A 176 6.37 -18.63 4.58
CA VAL A 176 7.35 -18.45 3.48
C VAL A 176 8.67 -19.18 3.73
N LEU A 177 9.10 -19.29 5.00
CA LEU A 177 10.35 -19.95 5.39
C LEU A 177 10.61 -21.33 4.74
N PRO A 178 9.61 -22.24 4.58
CA PRO A 178 9.83 -23.54 3.96
C PRO A 178 10.30 -23.48 2.50
N PHE A 179 10.04 -22.37 1.81
CA PHE A 179 10.38 -22.16 0.40
C PHE A 179 11.71 -21.45 0.20
N LEU A 180 12.30 -20.94 1.28
CA LEU A 180 13.60 -20.25 1.24
C LEU A 180 14.76 -21.22 1.40
N PRO A 181 15.97 -20.92 0.92
CA PRO A 181 17.15 -21.73 1.17
C PRO A 181 17.50 -21.83 2.68
N PRO A 182 18.23 -22.88 3.10
CA PRO A 182 18.54 -23.10 4.52
C PRO A 182 19.24 -21.93 5.21
N HIS A 183 20.13 -21.20 4.53
CA HIS A 183 20.87 -20.07 5.13
C HIS A 183 19.98 -18.86 5.47
N MET A 184 18.76 -18.81 4.92
CA MET A 184 17.79 -17.76 5.21
C MET A 184 16.81 -18.16 6.32
N ARG A 185 16.79 -19.42 6.75
CA ARG A 185 15.89 -19.96 7.78
C ARG A 185 16.61 -19.91 9.13
N VAL A 186 16.51 -18.79 9.83
CA VAL A 186 17.07 -18.63 11.19
C VAL A 186 15.95 -18.53 12.19
#